data_AF-A0A9D4ZZK6-F1
#
_entry.id   AF-A0A9D4ZZK6-F1
#
_cell.length_a   1.000
_cell.length_b   1.000
_cell.length_c   1.000
_cell.angle_alpha   90.00
_cell.angle_beta   90.00
_cell.angle_gamma   90.00
#
_symmetry.space_group_name_H-M   'P 1'
#
loop_
_entity.id
_entity.type
_entity.pdbx_description
1 polymer ?
#
loop_
_entity_poly.entity_id
_entity_poly.type
_entity_poly.pdbx_seq_one_letter_code
_entity_poly.pdbx_strand_id
1 'polypeptide(L)'
;MIPLFMMFAGGPIGSGNQWFSWIHLDDIVNLIYEALSNPSYKGVINGTAPNPVRFSELCEQLGHVLGRPSWLPVPDFALKAVLGEGASVVLEGQRVVPTQAKKLGFAFKYSYVKDALKEIIT
;
A
#
# COMPACT_ATOMS: atom_id res chain seq x y z
N MET A 1 9.11 7.52 0.35
CA MET A 1 9.79 6.66 1.35
C MET A 1 11.17 6.18 0.91
N ILE A 2 11.36 5.75 -0.36
CA ILE A 2 12.63 5.18 -0.85
C ILE A 2 13.88 6.01 -0.49
N PRO A 3 13.93 7.35 -0.69
CA PRO A 3 15.14 8.12 -0.35
C PRO A 3 15.55 8.02 1.13
N LEU A 4 14.56 8.00 2.05
CA LEU A 4 14.83 7.86 3.49
C LEU A 4 15.42 6.49 3.83
N PHE A 5 14.91 5.42 3.19
CA PHE A 5 15.46 4.08 3.34
C PHE A 5 16.89 3.98 2.79
N MET A 6 17.17 4.61 1.65
CA MET A 6 18.53 4.66 1.09
C MET A 6 19.53 5.39 1.99
N MET A 7 19.06 6.38 2.75
CA MET A 7 19.82 7.10 3.77
C MET A 7 19.84 6.40 5.15
N PHE A 8 19.36 5.15 5.26
CA PHE A 8 19.26 4.39 6.53
C PHE A 8 18.34 5.01 7.59
N ALA A 9 17.50 5.97 7.20
CA ALA A 9 16.53 6.67 8.05
C ALA A 9 15.08 6.20 7.78
N GLY A 10 14.91 4.95 7.38
CA GLY A 10 13.61 4.34 7.07
C GLY A 10 12.95 3.71 8.29
N GLY A 11 11.63 3.81 8.35
CA GLY A 11 10.81 3.13 9.35
C GLY A 11 9.33 3.54 9.28
N PRO A 12 8.49 2.89 10.10
CA PRO A 12 7.06 3.18 10.15
C PRO A 12 6.77 4.57 10.70
N ILE A 13 5.63 5.10 10.30
CA ILE A 13 5.10 6.36 10.78
C ILE A 13 4.18 6.07 11.98
N GLY A 14 4.38 6.81 13.08
CA GLY A 14 3.63 6.62 14.31
C GLY A 14 3.73 5.20 14.85
N SER A 15 2.59 4.59 15.21
CA SER A 15 2.58 3.22 15.74
C SER A 15 2.92 2.14 14.70
N GLY A 16 2.81 2.44 13.40
CA GLY A 16 2.91 1.45 12.32
C GLY A 16 1.73 0.46 12.24
N ASN A 17 0.81 0.50 13.20
CA ASN A 17 -0.32 -0.41 13.29
C ASN A 17 -1.50 -0.01 12.41
N GLN A 18 -1.47 1.14 11.74
CA GLN A 18 -2.51 1.51 10.80
C GLN A 18 -2.56 0.54 9.62
N TRP A 19 -3.77 0.25 9.15
CA TRP A 19 -3.95 -0.59 7.96
C TRP A 19 -3.60 0.21 6.70
N PHE A 20 -2.85 -0.44 5.81
CA PHE A 20 -2.47 0.10 4.52
C PHE A 20 -3.06 -0.77 3.41
N SER A 21 -4.11 -0.27 2.79
CA SER A 21 -4.71 -0.86 1.59
C SER A 21 -4.01 -0.29 0.37
N TRP A 22 -3.32 -1.15 -0.38
CA TRP A 22 -2.44 -0.79 -1.48
C TRP A 22 -2.90 -1.50 -2.75
N ILE A 23 -2.42 -1.10 -3.93
CA ILE A 23 -2.57 -1.84 -5.19
C ILE A 23 -1.37 -1.51 -6.09
N HIS A 24 -0.91 -2.48 -6.87
CA HIS A 24 0.11 -2.23 -7.89
C HIS A 24 -0.46 -1.42 -9.06
N LEU A 25 0.38 -0.62 -9.73
CA LEU A 25 -0.05 0.22 -10.86
C LEU A 25 -0.68 -0.62 -11.99
N ASP A 26 -0.02 -1.69 -12.42
CA ASP A 26 -0.57 -2.61 -13.43
C ASP A 26 -1.94 -3.17 -13.04
N ASP A 27 -2.11 -3.58 -11.78
CA ASP A 27 -3.36 -4.17 -11.33
C ASP A 27 -4.49 -3.16 -11.31
N ILE A 28 -4.25 -1.91 -10.89
CA ILE A 28 -5.31 -0.88 -10.92
C ILE A 28 -5.68 -0.49 -12.36
N VAL A 29 -4.69 -0.39 -13.25
CA VAL A 29 -4.95 -0.11 -14.68
C VAL A 29 -5.77 -1.24 -15.30
N ASN A 30 -5.39 -2.50 -15.07
CA ASN A 30 -6.13 -3.66 -15.57
C ASN A 30 -7.54 -3.75 -14.97
N LEU A 31 -7.71 -3.42 -13.69
CA LEU A 31 -9.02 -3.40 -13.05
C LEU A 31 -9.95 -2.36 -13.67
N ILE A 32 -9.42 -1.16 -13.98
CA ILE A 32 -10.17 -0.12 -14.69
C ILE A 32 -10.49 -0.58 -16.11
N TYR A 33 -9.54 -1.22 -16.80
CA TYR A 33 -9.77 -1.77 -18.14
C TYR A 33 -10.88 -2.82 -18.16
N GLU A 34 -10.89 -3.76 -17.21
CA GLU A 34 -11.97 -4.73 -17.04
C GLU A 34 -13.29 -4.04 -16.75
N ALA A 35 -13.30 -3.02 -15.88
CA ALA A 35 -14.51 -2.25 -15.59
C ALA A 35 -15.09 -1.54 -16.83
N LEU A 36 -14.25 -1.13 -17.77
CA LEU A 36 -14.66 -0.50 -19.03
C LEU A 36 -15.09 -1.52 -20.10
N SER A 37 -14.45 -2.69 -20.11
CA SER A 37 -14.57 -3.66 -21.22
C SER A 37 -15.53 -4.80 -20.92
N ASN A 38 -15.77 -5.11 -19.65
CA ASN A 38 -16.57 -6.25 -19.21
C ASN A 38 -17.87 -5.79 -18.55
N PRO A 39 -19.04 -5.98 -19.19
CA PRO A 39 -20.33 -5.53 -18.65
C PRO A 39 -20.75 -6.15 -17.31
N SER A 40 -20.04 -7.19 -16.82
CA SER A 40 -20.28 -7.75 -15.48
C SER A 40 -19.69 -6.90 -14.36
N TYR A 41 -18.71 -6.04 -14.66
CA TYR A 41 -18.06 -5.14 -13.70
C TYR A 41 -18.94 -3.89 -13.49
N LYS A 42 -19.94 -4.02 -12.62
CA LYS A 42 -20.90 -2.96 -12.29
C LYS A 42 -20.90 -2.62 -10.81
N GLY A 43 -21.24 -1.38 -10.50
CA GLY A 43 -21.34 -0.86 -9.13
C GLY A 43 -19.98 -0.47 -8.55
N VAL A 44 -19.89 -0.48 -7.22
CA VAL A 44 -18.66 -0.08 -6.50
C VAL A 44 -17.68 -1.25 -6.47
N ILE A 45 -16.46 -1.01 -6.97
CA ILE A 45 -15.36 -1.97 -6.97
C ILE A 45 -14.16 -1.34 -6.28
N ASN A 46 -13.69 -1.93 -5.19
CA ASN A 46 -12.52 -1.43 -4.46
C ASN A 46 -11.24 -1.75 -5.25
N GLY A 47 -10.51 -0.71 -5.68
CA GLY A 47 -9.21 -0.80 -6.32
C GLY A 47 -8.07 -1.04 -5.33
N THR A 48 -8.07 -2.22 -4.70
CA THR A 48 -7.06 -2.61 -3.71
C THR A 48 -6.58 -4.03 -4.01
N ALA A 49 -5.33 -4.33 -3.70
CA ALA A 49 -4.77 -5.66 -3.70
C ALA A 49 -5.49 -6.56 -2.67
N PRO A 50 -5.49 -7.89 -2.86
CA PRO A 50 -6.29 -8.81 -2.06
C PRO A 50 -5.81 -8.97 -0.61
N ASN A 51 -4.57 -8.56 -0.30
CA ASN A 51 -3.91 -8.71 0.99
C ASN A 51 -3.40 -7.35 1.52
N PRO A 52 -4.26 -6.56 2.20
CA PRO A 52 -3.81 -5.35 2.88
C PRO A 52 -2.86 -5.70 4.03
N VAL A 53 -1.92 -4.80 4.31
CA VAL A 53 -0.85 -5.00 5.31
C VAL A 53 -0.92 -3.94 6.39
N ARG A 54 -0.22 -4.14 7.51
CA ARG A 54 0.07 -3.04 8.43
C ARG A 54 1.15 -2.13 7.84
N PHE A 55 1.17 -0.86 8.21
CA PHE A 55 2.20 0.06 7.70
C PHE A 55 3.61 -0.33 8.14
N SER A 56 3.76 -0.92 9.33
CA SER A 56 5.01 -1.54 9.78
C SER A 56 5.51 -2.63 8.83
N GLU A 57 4.62 -3.54 8.43
CA GLU A 57 4.91 -4.62 7.49
C GLU A 57 5.30 -4.06 6.10
N LEU A 58 4.61 -3.03 5.61
CA LEU A 58 4.99 -2.33 4.38
C LEU A 58 6.44 -1.80 4.45
N CYS A 59 6.79 -1.12 5.55
CA CYS A 59 8.11 -0.56 5.77
C CYS A 59 9.19 -1.65 5.87
N GLU A 60 8.89 -2.75 6.57
CA GLU A 60 9.76 -3.90 6.69
C GLU A 60 10.04 -4.53 5.32
N GLN A 61 9.00 -4.81 4.53
CA GLN A 61 9.17 -5.38 3.18
C GLN A 61 9.95 -4.43 2.26
N LEU A 62 9.70 -3.12 2.34
CA LEU A 62 10.47 -2.12 1.59
C LEU A 62 11.96 -2.15 1.97
N GLY A 63 12.26 -2.21 3.27
CA GLY A 63 13.63 -2.35 3.77
C GLY A 63 14.30 -3.61 3.25
N HIS A 64 13.62 -4.75 3.30
CA HIS A 64 14.13 -6.01 2.77
C HIS A 64 14.46 -5.94 1.28
N VAL A 65 13.56 -5.38 0.46
CA VAL A 65 13.79 -5.28 -0.99
C VAL A 65 14.95 -4.34 -1.31
N LEU A 66 15.11 -3.23 -0.57
CA LEU A 66 16.22 -2.29 -0.74
C LEU A 66 17.54 -2.75 -0.09
N GLY A 67 17.53 -3.82 0.72
CA GLY A 67 18.66 -4.21 1.55
C GLY A 67 19.02 -3.13 2.59
N ARG A 68 18.02 -2.52 3.23
CA ARG A 68 18.15 -1.44 4.22
C ARG A 68 17.29 -1.73 5.45
N PRO A 69 17.71 -1.32 6.66
CA PRO A 69 16.93 -1.56 7.87
C PRO A 69 15.68 -0.67 7.92
N SER A 70 14.59 -1.19 8.50
CA SER A 70 13.37 -0.45 8.81
C SER A 70 13.21 -0.36 10.31
N TRP A 71 13.68 0.73 10.92
CA TRP A 71 13.83 0.79 12.38
C TRP A 71 13.59 2.17 12.99
N LEU A 72 13.56 3.23 12.19
CA LEU A 72 13.42 4.59 12.70
C LEU A 72 11.94 5.02 12.65
N PRO A 73 11.19 4.92 13.76
CA PRO A 73 9.82 5.39 13.77
C PRO A 73 9.81 6.92 13.62
N VAL A 74 9.06 7.43 12.65
CA VAL A 74 8.90 8.87 12.49
C VAL A 74 7.93 9.36 13.59
N PRO A 75 8.33 10.30 14.46
CA PRO A 75 7.46 10.78 15.52
C PRO A 75 6.20 11.46 14.99
N ASP A 76 5.06 11.24 15.64
CA ASP A 76 3.77 11.80 15.24
C ASP A 76 3.77 13.33 15.12
N PHE A 77 4.55 14.02 15.96
CA PHE A 77 4.66 15.49 15.91
C PHE A 77 5.36 15.97 14.63
N ALA A 78 6.34 15.21 14.11
CA ALA A 78 7.01 15.54 12.87
C ALA A 78 6.06 15.39 11.68
N LEU A 79 5.20 14.37 11.71
CA LEU A 79 4.15 14.23 10.71
C LEU A 79 3.09 15.33 10.78
N LYS A 80 2.60 15.66 11.97
CA LYS A 80 1.62 16.73 12.17
C LYS A 80 2.18 18.09 11.73
N ALA A 81 3.47 18.34 11.94
CA ALA A 81 4.14 19.56 11.48
C ALA A 81 4.20 19.66 9.95
N VAL A 82 4.35 18.53 9.23
CA VAL A 82 4.46 18.51 7.76
C VAL A 82 3.08 18.44 7.07
N LEU A 83 2.14 17.67 7.63
CA LEU A 83 0.87 17.32 6.98
C LEU A 83 -0.35 18.02 7.62
N GLY A 84 -0.18 18.74 8.72
CA GLY A 84 -1.27 19.40 9.44
C GLY A 84 -2.38 18.41 9.87
N GLU A 85 -3.63 18.81 9.67
CA GLU A 85 -4.81 17.99 9.98
C GLU A 85 -4.95 16.74 9.09
N GLY A 86 -4.30 16.73 7.91
CA GLY A 86 -4.25 15.59 6.99
C GLY A 86 -3.44 14.39 7.53
N ALA A 87 -2.70 14.58 8.62
CA ALA A 87 -1.99 13.50 9.30
C ALA A 87 -2.95 12.42 9.85
N SER A 88 -4.18 12.79 10.23
CA SER A 88 -5.17 11.85 10.79
C SER A 88 -5.52 10.72 9.81
N VAL A 89 -5.72 11.05 8.53
CA VAL A 89 -6.00 10.08 7.47
C VAL A 89 -4.85 9.08 7.29
N VAL A 90 -3.61 9.57 7.40
CA VAL A 90 -2.40 8.74 7.32
C VAL A 90 -2.22 7.87 8.57
N LEU A 91 -2.71 8.32 9.73
CA LEU A 91 -2.56 7.67 11.02
C LEU A 91 -3.66 6.66 11.35
N GLU A 92 -4.86 6.80 10.79
CA GLU A 92 -5.99 5.91 11.11
C GLU A 92 -6.06 4.70 10.17
N GLY A 93 -5.80 4.88 8.88
CA GLY A 93 -5.77 3.79 7.88
C GLY A 93 -7.09 3.02 7.75
N GLN A 94 -7.26 2.29 6.64
CA GLN A 94 -8.45 1.47 6.44
C GLN A 94 -8.06 0.10 5.89
N ARG A 95 -8.70 -0.95 6.40
CA ARG A 95 -8.58 -2.32 5.87
C ARG A 95 -9.64 -2.56 4.81
N VAL A 96 -9.33 -2.18 3.59
CA VAL A 96 -10.19 -2.36 2.42
C VAL A 96 -9.79 -3.64 1.71
N VAL A 97 -10.78 -4.45 1.33
CA VAL A 97 -10.58 -5.71 0.62
C VAL A 97 -11.38 -5.66 -0.68
N PRO A 98 -10.84 -6.13 -1.82
CA PRO A 98 -11.50 -6.07 -3.12
C PRO A 98 -12.51 -7.20 -3.31
N THR A 99 -13.52 -7.29 -2.43
CA THR A 99 -14.51 -8.39 -2.43
C THR A 99 -15.22 -8.55 -3.77
N GLN A 100 -15.62 -7.44 -4.40
CA GLN A 100 -16.31 -7.48 -5.68
C GLN A 100 -15.39 -7.93 -6.83
N ALA A 101 -14.16 -7.40 -6.90
CA ALA A 101 -13.20 -7.82 -7.92
C ALA A 101 -12.84 -9.31 -7.77
N LYS A 102 -12.68 -9.82 -6.54
CA LYS A 102 -12.48 -11.25 -6.26
C LYS A 102 -13.67 -12.10 -6.75
N LYS A 103 -14.91 -11.68 -6.47
CA LYS A 103 -16.12 -12.37 -6.93
C LYS A 103 -16.24 -12.40 -8.45
N LEU A 104 -15.79 -11.34 -9.13
CA LEU A 104 -15.76 -11.25 -10.59
C LEU A 104 -14.61 -12.03 -11.22
N GLY A 105 -13.73 -12.65 -10.41
CA GLY A 105 -12.61 -13.45 -10.90
C GLY A 105 -11.43 -12.61 -11.40
N PHE A 106 -11.30 -11.35 -10.98
CA PHE A 106 -10.16 -10.51 -11.36
C PHE A 106 -8.83 -11.16 -10.97
N ALA A 107 -7.95 -11.32 -11.97
CA ALA A 107 -6.63 -11.93 -11.79
C ALA A 107 -5.60 -10.88 -11.36
N PHE A 108 -5.37 -10.77 -10.06
CA PHE A 108 -4.33 -9.90 -9.50
C PHE A 108 -2.93 -10.42 -9.88
N LYS A 109 -2.17 -9.64 -10.63
CA LYS A 109 -0.76 -9.92 -10.95
C LYS A 109 0.10 -9.82 -9.69
N TYR A 110 -0.17 -8.86 -8.80
CA TYR A 110 0.58 -8.65 -7.56
C TYR A 110 -0.34 -8.73 -6.33
N SER A 111 -0.45 -9.94 -5.79
CA SER A 111 -1.29 -10.20 -4.62
C SER A 111 -0.62 -9.84 -3.28
N TYR A 112 0.70 -9.83 -3.22
CA TYR A 112 1.47 -9.58 -1.99
C TYR A 112 2.40 -8.38 -2.18
N VAL A 113 2.53 -7.56 -1.12
CA VAL A 113 3.24 -6.28 -1.21
C VAL A 113 4.72 -6.46 -1.51
N LYS A 114 5.32 -7.56 -1.05
CA LYS A 114 6.70 -7.93 -1.32
C LYS A 114 6.96 -8.07 -2.83
N ASP A 115 6.06 -8.73 -3.55
CA ASP A 115 6.23 -8.99 -4.99
C ASP A 115 6.08 -7.69 -5.80
N ALA A 116 5.09 -6.87 -5.42
CA ALA A 116 4.91 -5.53 -5.98
C ALA A 116 6.12 -4.62 -5.75
N LEU A 117 6.63 -4.57 -4.51
CA LEU A 117 7.81 -3.76 -4.17
C LEU A 117 9.05 -4.25 -4.91
N LYS A 118 9.23 -5.56 -5.03
CA LYS A 118 10.37 -6.14 -5.76
C LYS A 118 10.35 -5.71 -7.22
N GLU A 119 9.19 -5.70 -7.86
CA GLU A 119 9.09 -5.27 -9.26
C GLU A 119 9.30 -3.77 -9.42
N ILE A 120 8.75 -2.92 -8.54
CA ILE A 120 8.93 -1.46 -8.62
C ILE A 120 10.41 -1.04 -8.46
N ILE A 121 11.19 -1.80 -7.70
CA ILE A 121 12.57 -1.46 -7.31
C ILE A 121 13.62 -2.08 -8.25
N THR A 122 13.27 -3.16 -8.97
CA THR A 122 14.19 -3.90 -9.85
C THR A 122 14.00 -3.48 -11.30
#